data_AF-X8DHW2-F1
#
_entry.id   AF-X8DHW2-F1
#
_cell.length_a   1.000
_cell.length_b   1.000
_cell.length_c   1.000
_cell.angle_alpha   90.00
_cell.angle_beta   90.00
_cell.angle_gamma   90.00
#
_symmetry.space_group_name_H-M   'P 1'
#
loop_
_entity.id
_entity.type
_entity.pdbx_description
1 polymer ?
#
loop_
_entity_poly.entity_id
_entity_poly.type
_entity_poly.pdbx_seq_one_letter_code
_entity_poly.pdbx_strand_id
1 'polypeptide(L)' 'MQRITYLGPEGTFSEAALITLRTTGCVPGSPEVEPVSVASAREALVQVQAGDADYACVPIESSLEGPVVPRWTRWR' A
#
# COMPACT_ATOMS: atom_id res chain seq x y z
N MET A 1 -6.19 -2.49 -15.92
CA MET A 1 -5.12 -2.70 -14.92
C MET A 1 -4.98 -1.48 -14.00
N GLN A 2 -5.35 -1.61 -12.74
CA GLN A 2 -5.09 -0.61 -11.68
C GLN A 2 -3.81 -0.96 -10.93
N ARG A 3 -2.94 0.01 -10.70
CA ARG A 3 -1.67 -0.17 -9.98
C ARG A 3 -1.89 0.01 -8.49
N ILE A 4 -1.59 -1.03 -7.71
CA ILE A 4 -1.70 -0.99 -6.25
C ILE A 4 -0.35 -1.28 -5.62
N THR A 5 0.19 -0.30 -4.92
CA THR A 5 1.44 -0.46 -4.20
C THR A 5 1.21 -1.14 -2.86
N TYR A 6 2.17 -1.94 -2.41
CA TYR A 6 2.13 -2.53 -1.08
C TYR A 6 3.53 -2.55 -0.44
N LEU A 7 3.56 -2.54 0.89
CA LEU A 7 4.81 -2.66 1.63
C LEU A 7 5.44 -4.03 1.38
N GLY A 8 6.52 -4.06 0.61
CA GLY A 8 7.28 -5.26 0.30
C GLY A 8 8.28 -5.63 1.40
N PRO A 9 9.10 -6.67 1.18
CA PRO A 9 9.24 -7.45 -0.06
C PRO A 9 8.07 -8.41 -0.34
N GLU A 10 8.14 -9.15 -1.46
CA GLU A 10 7.24 -10.29 -1.74
C GLU A 10 7.25 -11.29 -0.56
N GLY A 11 6.11 -11.90 -0.28
CA GLY A 11 5.90 -12.82 0.85
C GLY A 11 5.59 -12.14 2.18
N THR A 12 5.34 -10.83 2.21
CA THR A 12 4.96 -10.10 3.43
C THR A 12 3.46 -10.17 3.72
N PHE A 13 3.09 -9.87 4.97
CA PHE A 13 1.68 -9.74 5.39
C PHE A 13 0.91 -8.71 4.55
N SER A 14 1.59 -7.67 4.05
CA SER A 14 0.97 -6.66 3.19
C SER A 14 0.65 -7.21 1.80
N GLU A 15 1.45 -8.12 1.25
CA GLU A 15 1.10 -8.84 0.02
C GLU A 15 -0.10 -9.77 0.24
N ALA A 16 -0.09 -10.54 1.33
CA ALA A 16 -1.20 -11.45 1.67
C ALA A 16 -2.52 -10.67 1.89
N ALA A 17 -2.43 -9.49 2.51
CA ALA A 17 -3.55 -8.58 2.66
C ALA A 17 -4.05 -8.08 1.29
N LEU A 18 -3.15 -7.68 0.38
CA LEU A 18 -3.52 -7.28 -0.97
C LEU A 18 -4.17 -8.43 -1.77
N ILE A 19 -3.64 -9.64 -1.67
CA ILE A 19 -4.25 -10.83 -2.29
C ILE A 19 -5.67 -11.05 -1.72
N THR A 20 -5.84 -10.94 -0.40
CA THR A 20 -7.15 -11.08 0.26
C THR A 20 -8.12 -10.00 -0.20
N LEU A 21 -7.70 -8.73 -0.21
CA LEU A 21 -8.52 -7.62 -0.67
C LEU A 21 -8.98 -7.81 -2.13
N ARG A 22 -8.11 -8.39 -2.98
CA ARG A 22 -8.45 -8.74 -4.36
C ARG A 22 -9.47 -9.88 -4.43
N THR A 23 -9.28 -10.96 -3.68
CA THR A 23 -10.18 -12.12 -3.71
C THR A 23 -11.55 -11.83 -3.09
N THR A 24 -11.63 -10.94 -2.09
CA THR A 24 -12.89 -10.55 -1.45
C THR A 24 -13.63 -9.43 -2.18
N GLY A 25 -13.07 -8.89 -3.27
CA GLY A 25 -13.67 -7.78 -4.01
C GLY A 25 -13.70 -6.46 -3.24
N CYS A 26 -12.81 -6.30 -2.25
CA CYS A 26 -12.69 -5.09 -1.44
C CYS A 26 -11.80 -4.02 -2.09
N VAL A 27 -11.16 -4.33 -3.22
CA VAL A 27 -10.44 -3.33 -4.02
C VAL A 27 -11.45 -2.50 -4.82
N PRO A 28 -11.52 -1.17 -4.60
CA PRO A 28 -12.43 -0.32 -5.35
C PRO A 28 -11.99 -0.16 -6.81
N GLY A 29 -12.91 -0.43 -7.74
CA GLY A 29 -12.72 -0.17 -9.16
C GLY A 29 -12.53 -1.44 -10.00
N SER A 30 -11.40 -1.56 -10.69
CA SER A 30 -11.16 -2.62 -11.67
C SER A 30 -10.78 -3.93 -10.99
N PRO A 31 -11.32 -5.08 -11.43
CA PRO A 31 -10.90 -6.40 -10.94
C PRO A 31 -9.45 -6.74 -11.33
N GLU A 32 -8.91 -6.04 -12.33
CA GLU A 32 -7.58 -6.28 -12.86
C GLU A 32 -6.58 -5.36 -12.16
N VAL A 33 -5.88 -5.93 -11.17
CA VAL A 33 -4.94 -5.21 -10.30
C VAL A 33 -3.51 -5.66 -10.59
N GLU A 34 -2.64 -4.69 -10.82
CA GLU A 34 -1.20 -4.85 -10.91
C GLU A 34 -0.56 -4.50 -9.54
N PRO A 35 -0.07 -5.50 -8.79
CA PRO A 35 0.56 -5.26 -7.50
C PRO A 35 2.02 -4.77 -7.70
N VAL A 36 2.39 -3.70 -7.00
CA VAL A 36 3.74 -3.12 -7.04
C VAL A 36 4.35 -3.16 -5.65
N SER A 37 5.45 -3.90 -5.46
CA SER A 37 6.16 -3.93 -4.19
C SER A 37 7.00 -2.67 -4.02
N VAL A 38 6.95 -2.06 -2.84
CA VAL A 38 7.80 -0.90 -2.48
C VAL A 38 8.57 -1.17 -1.20
N ALA A 39 9.68 -0.45 -0.99
CA ALA A 39 10.57 -0.70 0.15
C ALA A 39 10.06 -0.10 1.47
N SER A 40 9.08 0.81 1.43
CA SER A 40 8.50 1.41 2.64
C SER A 40 7.05 1.87 2.46
N ALA A 41 6.30 1.97 3.56
CA ALA A 41 4.93 2.50 3.54
C ALA A 41 4.88 3.95 3.04
N ARG A 42 5.93 4.73 3.33
CA ARG A 42 6.06 6.10 2.82
C ARG A 42 6.17 6.13 1.31
N GLU A 43 6.93 5.21 0.72
CA GLU A 43 7.10 5.12 -0.73
C GLU A 43 5.78 4.77 -1.44
N ALA A 44 4.99 3.85 -0.87
CA ALA A 44 3.66 3.53 -1.38
C ALA A 44 2.76 4.78 -1.45
N LEU A 45 2.76 5.57 -0.37
CA LEU A 45 1.98 6.81 -0.31
C LEU A 45 2.50 7.87 -1.30
N VAL A 46 3.82 7.98 -1.47
CA VAL A 46 4.42 8.91 -2.44
C VAL A 46 4.02 8.54 -3.86
N GLN A 47 4.01 7.26 -4.23
CA GLN A 47 3.59 6.83 -5.58
C GLN A 47 2.10 7.12 -5.85
N VAL A 48 1.23 6.94 -4.86
CA VAL A 48 -0.18 7.33 -5.00
C VAL A 48 -0.31 8.85 -5.16
N GLN A 49 0.47 9.62 -4.38
CA GLN A 49 0.44 11.07 -4.46
C GLN A 49 1.02 11.62 -5.79
N ALA A 50 1.97 10.90 -6.40
CA ALA A 50 2.54 11.21 -7.70
C ALA A 50 1.67 10.77 -8.88
N GLY A 51 0.65 9.92 -8.66
CA GLY A 51 -0.16 9.31 -9.71
C GLY A 51 0.49 8.08 -10.36
N ASP A 52 1.62 7.61 -9.82
CA ASP A 52 2.31 6.39 -10.25
C ASP A 52 1.60 5.12 -9.77
N ALA A 53 0.69 5.24 -8.80
CA ALA A 53 -0.20 4.17 -8.34
C ALA A 53 -1.63 4.71 -8.09
N ASP A 54 -2.64 3.87 -8.29
CA ASP A 54 -4.03 4.22 -8.02
C ASP A 54 -4.35 4.09 -6.53
N TYR A 55 -3.79 3.07 -5.86
CA TYR A 55 -3.98 2.81 -4.42
C TYR A 55 -2.72 2.30 -3.74
N ALA A 56 -2.71 2.36 -2.41
CA ALA A 56 -1.64 1.84 -1.55
C ALA A 56 -2.22 0.94 -0.45
N CYS A 57 -1.70 -0.28 -0.32
CA CYS A 57 -1.96 -1.20 0.78
C CYS A 57 -0.82 -1.08 1.80
N VAL A 58 -1.05 -0.31 2.86
CA VAL A 58 -0.08 -0.05 3.93
C VAL A 58 -0.65 -0.48 5.29
N PRO A 59 0.19 -1.01 6.21
CA PRO A 59 -0.27 -1.30 7.56
C PRO A 59 -0.67 0.00 8.28
N ILE A 60 -1.82 -0.02 8.95
CA ILE A 60 -2.31 1.11 9.77
C ILE A 60 -1.65 1.10 11.16
N GLU A 61 -1.33 -0.09 11.67
CA GLU A 61 -0.64 -0.28 12.94
C GLU A 61 0.44 -1.35 12.77
N SER A 62 1.67 -1.05 13.21
CA SER A 62 2.78 -2.01 13.20
C SER A 62 3.06 -2.43 14.63
N SER A 63 2.99 -3.73 14.92
CA SER A 63 3.29 -4.29 16.24
C SER A 63 4.76 -4.09 16.66
N LEU A 64 5.64 -3.71 15.72
CA LEU A 64 7.06 -3.47 15.95
C LEU A 64 7.37 -2.02 16.30
N GLU A 65 6.59 -1.06 15.79
CA GLU A 65 6.88 0.37 15.86
C GLU A 65 5.77 1.19 16.54
N GLY A 66 4.67 0.54 16.96
CA GLY A 66 3.48 1.23 17.46
C GLY A 66 2.66 1.84 16.31
N PRO A 67 1.70 2.75 16.60
CA PRO A 67 0.92 3.42 15.55
C PRO A 67 1.87 4.08 14.55
N VAL A 68 1.59 3.93 13.25
CA VAL A 68 2.37 4.52 12.18
C VAL A 68 2.12 6.03 12.20
N VAL A 69 2.79 6.74 13.11
CA VAL A 69 2.70 8.19 13.23
C VAL A 69 3.32 8.79 11.96
N PRO A 70 2.56 9.55 11.16
CA PRO A 70 3.15 10.32 10.09
C PRO A 70 4.13 11.27 10.77
N ARG A 71 5.43 11.16 10.47
CA ARG A 71 6.39 12.19 10.88
C ARG A 71 6.04 13.45 10.09
N TRP A 72 5.20 14.31 10.68
CA TRP A 72 4.74 15.59 10.14
C TRP A 72 5.94 16.50 9.87
N THR A 73 6.55 16.33 8.70
CA THR A 73 7.42 17.35 8.14
C THR A 73 6.50 18.27 7.35
N ARG A 74 6.45 19.54 7.76
CA ARG A 74 5.57 20.58 7.20
C ARG A 74 5.54 20.51 5.67
N TRP A 75 4.40 20.10 5.12
CA TRP A 75 4.11 20.17 3.69
C TRP A 75 3.85 21.64 3.33
N ARG A 76 4.73 22.20 2.49
CA ARG A 76 4.50 23.47 1.82
C ARG A 76 3.75 23.24 0.52
#